data_AF-H1VN68-F1
#
_entry.id   AF-H1VN68-F1
#
_cell.length_a   1.000
_cell.length_b   1.000
_cell.length_c   1.000
_cell.angle_alpha   90.00
_cell.angle_beta   90.00
_cell.angle_gamma   90.00
#
_symmetry.space_group_name_H-M   'P 1'
#
loop_
_entity.id
_entity.type
_entity.pdbx_description
1 polymer ?
#
loop_
_entity_poly.entity_id
_entity_poly.type
_entity_poly.pdbx_seq_one_letter_code
_entity_poly.pdbx_strand_id
1 'polypeptide(L)'
;MVRFYGATENAREVEMDMKEMVAKVKAGEPLYGASRLTPHMQGVAARQSRYSALFMGVVPWFNFVNHNQHGVDTAKYYQQAERELEAERLQNSSS
;
A
#
# COMPACT_ATOMS: atom_id res chain seq x y z
N MET A 1 1.24 12.65 -5.55
CA MET A 1 -0.12 12.07 -5.80
C MET A 1 -0.30 11.60 -7.23
N VAL A 2 0.04 12.39 -8.26
CA VAL A 2 -0.18 11.99 -9.68
C VAL A 2 0.53 10.69 -10.12
N ARG A 3 1.77 10.44 -9.67
CA ARG A 3 2.47 9.15 -9.89
C ARG A 3 1.76 7.97 -9.25
N PHE A 4 1.20 8.15 -8.05
CA PHE A 4 0.43 7.10 -7.36
C PHE A 4 -0.92 6.82 -8.02
N TYR A 5 -1.41 7.73 -8.86
CA TYR A 5 -2.58 7.48 -9.72
C TYR A 5 -2.20 6.83 -11.05
N GLY A 6 -0.91 6.65 -11.34
CA GLY A 6 -0.45 6.17 -12.64
C GLY A 6 -0.67 7.17 -13.79
N ALA A 7 -0.93 8.45 -13.48
CA ALA A 7 -1.11 9.49 -14.50
C ALA A 7 0.20 9.93 -15.16
N THR A 8 1.33 9.58 -14.55
CA THR A 8 2.69 9.81 -15.05
C THR A 8 3.54 8.57 -14.74
N GLU A 9 4.71 8.44 -15.38
CA GLU A 9 5.70 7.40 -15.07
C GLU A 9 5.95 7.27 -13.56
N ASN A 10 5.98 6.03 -13.06
CA ASN A 10 6.01 5.69 -11.65
C ASN A 10 6.68 4.34 -11.32
N ALA A 11 7.52 3.78 -12.21
CA ALA A 11 8.13 2.46 -12.05
C ALA A 11 8.96 2.38 -10.76
N ARG A 12 9.71 3.44 -10.44
CA ARG A 12 10.48 3.55 -9.20
C ARG A 12 9.58 3.46 -7.96
N GLU A 13 8.44 4.14 -7.97
CA GLU A 13 7.47 4.10 -6.86
C GLU A 13 6.79 2.73 -6.75
N VAL A 14 6.52 2.05 -7.88
CA VAL A 14 5.94 0.69 -7.90
C VAL A 14 6.92 -0.34 -7.32
N GLU A 15 8.21 -0.24 -7.66
CA GLU A 15 9.26 -1.11 -7.11
C GLU A 15 9.40 -0.91 -5.59
N MET A 16 9.41 0.35 -5.15
CA MET A 16 9.47 0.70 -3.73
C MET A 16 8.25 0.19 -2.97
N ASP A 17 7.04 0.37 -3.51
CA ASP A 17 5.79 -0.14 -2.95
C ASP A 17 5.85 -1.67 -2.79
N MET A 18 6.28 -2.40 -3.81
CA MET A 18 6.44 -3.86 -3.72
C MET A 18 7.41 -4.25 -2.60
N LYS A 19 8.58 -3.63 -2.55
CA LYS A 19 9.59 -3.91 -1.53
C LYS A 19 9.08 -3.65 -0.11
N GLU A 20 8.46 -2.49 0.12
CA GLU A 20 7.96 -2.10 1.44
C GLU A 20 6.78 -2.97 1.88
N MET A 21 5.83 -3.25 0.99
CA MET A 21 4.67 -4.07 1.32
C MET A 21 5.06 -5.53 1.58
N VAL A 22 5.97 -6.10 0.80
CA VAL A 22 6.50 -7.45 1.04
C VAL A 22 7.22 -7.53 2.37
N ALA A 23 8.04 -6.53 2.71
CA ALA A 23 8.70 -6.47 4.01
C ALA A 23 7.69 -6.47 5.17
N LYS A 24 6.60 -5.69 5.06
CA LYS A 24 5.50 -5.70 6.04
C LYS A 24 4.83 -7.07 6.14
N VAL A 25 4.55 -7.73 5.00
CA VAL A 25 3.96 -9.08 5.00
C VAL A 25 4.87 -10.06 5.74
N LYS A 26 6.17 -10.08 5.42
CA LYS A 26 7.16 -10.95 6.10
C LYS A 26 7.24 -10.66 7.60
N ALA A 27 7.04 -9.40 8.01
CA ALA A 27 7.00 -8.98 9.41
C ALA A 27 5.65 -9.22 10.11
N GLY A 28 4.61 -9.66 9.39
CA GLY A 28 3.25 -9.81 9.93
C GLY A 28 2.53 -8.48 10.23
N GLU A 29 2.97 -7.39 9.61
CA GLU A 29 2.42 -6.05 9.81
C GLU A 29 1.27 -5.74 8.83
N PRO A 30 0.30 -4.88 9.23
CA PRO A 30 -0.73 -4.41 8.32
C PRO A 30 -0.16 -3.55 7.20
N LEU A 31 -0.48 -3.87 5.95
CA LEU A 31 0.01 -3.19 4.74
C LEU A 31 -0.16 -1.66 4.81
N TYR A 32 -1.34 -1.20 5.22
CA TYR A 32 -1.72 0.22 5.27
C TYR A 32 -1.76 0.80 6.69
N GLY A 33 -1.10 0.14 7.65
CA GLY A 33 -1.03 0.60 9.03
C GLY A 33 -2.31 0.35 9.84
N ALA A 34 -2.28 0.77 11.12
CA ALA A 34 -3.41 0.67 12.04
C ALA A 34 -4.14 2.00 12.18
N SER A 35 -5.45 1.96 12.40
CA SER A 35 -6.30 3.14 12.57
C SER A 35 -7.05 3.09 13.89
N ARG A 36 -7.25 4.25 14.50
CA ARG A 36 -8.08 4.41 15.71
C ARG A 36 -9.56 4.59 15.37
N LEU A 37 -9.90 4.74 14.09
CA LEU A 37 -11.27 4.94 13.63
C LEU A 37 -11.98 3.61 13.43
N THR A 38 -13.30 3.61 13.60
CA THR A 38 -14.15 2.47 13.24
C THR A 38 -14.05 2.19 11.74
N PRO A 39 -14.30 0.94 11.28
CA PRO A 39 -14.27 0.62 9.85
C PRO A 39 -15.20 1.51 9.01
N HIS A 40 -16.36 1.89 9.56
CA HIS A 40 -17.27 2.83 8.91
C HIS A 40 -16.61 4.20 8.69
N MET A 41 -15.97 4.77 9.72
CA MET A 41 -15.32 6.08 9.65
C MET A 41 -14.06 6.05 8.78
N GLN A 42 -13.33 4.94 8.73
CA GLN A 42 -12.25 4.75 7.74
C GLN A 42 -12.79 4.81 6.31
N GLY A 43 -13.94 4.18 6.05
CA GLY A 43 -14.61 4.25 4.75
C GLY A 43 -15.09 5.66 4.40
N VAL A 44 -15.61 6.41 5.38
CA VAL A 44 -15.97 7.84 5.20
C VAL A 44 -14.74 8.66 4.85
N ALA A 45 -13.66 8.52 5.62
CA ALA A 45 -12.40 9.22 5.39
C ALA A 45 -11.84 8.91 4.00
N ALA A 46 -11.77 7.63 3.62
CA ALA A 46 -11.29 7.20 2.31
C ALA A 46 -12.06 7.87 1.16
N ARG A 47 -13.39 7.95 1.24
CA ARG A 47 -14.21 8.59 0.21
C ARG A 47 -13.99 10.10 0.13
N GLN A 48 -13.82 10.77 1.27
CA GLN A 48 -13.57 12.22 1.32
C GLN A 48 -12.17 12.60 0.83
N SER A 49 -11.17 11.76 1.09
CA SER A 49 -9.78 12.04 0.65
C SER A 49 -9.44 11.49 -0.73
N ARG A 50 -10.26 10.58 -1.31
CA ARG A 50 -10.01 10.02 -2.64
C ARG A 50 -10.06 11.11 -3.71
N TYR A 51 -9.05 11.13 -4.58
CA TYR A 51 -8.88 12.12 -5.66
C TYR A 51 -8.78 13.59 -5.23
N SER A 52 -8.64 13.87 -3.93
CA SER A 52 -8.46 15.24 -3.39
C SER A 52 -7.33 16.03 -4.06
N ALA A 53 -6.30 15.35 -4.58
CA ALA A 53 -5.21 15.96 -5.35
C ALA A 53 -5.70 16.78 -6.55
N LEU A 54 -6.80 16.37 -7.20
CA LEU A 54 -7.37 17.07 -8.36
C LEU A 54 -7.95 18.45 -7.99
N PHE A 55 -8.25 18.66 -6.71
CA PHE A 55 -8.85 19.89 -6.18
C PHE A 55 -7.88 20.68 -5.29
N MET A 56 -6.58 20.36 -5.34
CA MET A 56 -5.55 20.96 -4.48
C MET A 56 -5.44 22.48 -4.64
N GLY A 57 -5.74 23.02 -5.84
CA GLY A 57 -5.75 24.46 -6.10
C GLY A 57 -6.94 25.20 -5.48
N VAL A 58 -7.94 24.49 -4.97
CA VAL A 58 -9.14 25.06 -4.34
C VAL A 58 -9.08 24.85 -2.84
N VAL A 59 -8.88 23.61 -2.39
CA VAL A 59 -8.75 23.27 -0.96
C VAL A 59 -7.66 22.22 -0.79
N PRO A 60 -6.66 22.46 0.07
CA PRO A 60 -5.69 21.43 0.39
C PRO A 60 -6.33 20.38 1.29
N TRP A 61 -6.63 19.21 0.73
CA TRP A 61 -7.22 18.11 1.46
C TRP A 61 -6.34 16.87 1.35
N PHE A 62 -5.89 16.34 2.49
CA PHE A 62 -4.94 15.22 2.55
C PHE A 62 -5.55 14.01 3.24
N ASN A 63 -5.03 12.83 2.93
CA ASN A 63 -5.36 11.62 3.67
C ASN A 63 -4.44 11.48 4.90
N PHE A 64 -5.02 11.43 6.09
CA PHE A 64 -4.33 11.16 7.36
C PHE A 64 -4.83 9.88 8.05
N VAL A 65 -5.69 9.11 7.37
CA VAL A 65 -6.35 7.94 7.94
C VAL A 65 -5.82 6.69 7.24
N ASN A 66 -5.24 5.81 8.05
CA ASN A 66 -4.95 4.44 7.63
C ASN A 66 -6.26 3.70 7.37
N HIS A 67 -6.41 3.16 6.16
CA HIS A 67 -7.63 2.51 5.70
C HIS A 67 -7.29 1.50 4.59
N ASN A 68 -8.12 0.48 4.35
CA ASN A 68 -7.80 -0.56 3.34
C ASN A 68 -8.33 -0.26 1.92
N GLN A 69 -8.97 0.88 1.69
CA GLN A 69 -9.64 1.22 0.43
C GLN A 69 -8.71 1.91 -0.58
N HIS A 70 -7.58 1.28 -0.92
CA HIS A 70 -6.60 1.82 -1.89
C HIS A 70 -6.86 1.43 -3.35
N GLY A 71 -7.79 0.50 -3.61
CA GLY A 71 -8.17 0.10 -4.97
C GLY A 71 -7.11 -0.76 -5.68
N VAL A 72 -6.28 -1.45 -4.92
CA VAL A 72 -5.21 -2.34 -5.41
C VAL A 72 -5.50 -3.77 -4.93
N ASP A 73 -5.24 -4.75 -5.78
CA ASP A 73 -5.20 -6.14 -5.34
C ASP A 73 -3.96 -6.38 -4.46
N THR A 74 -4.19 -6.55 -3.17
CA THR A 74 -3.12 -6.76 -2.19
C THR A 74 -2.55 -8.17 -2.22
N ALA A 75 -3.20 -9.14 -2.87
CA ALA A 75 -2.73 -10.52 -2.95
C ALA A 75 -1.34 -10.62 -3.57
N LYS A 76 -1.01 -9.71 -4.51
CA LYS A 76 0.31 -9.65 -5.15
C LYS A 76 1.47 -9.54 -4.15
N TYR A 77 1.28 -8.84 -3.02
CA TYR A 77 2.34 -8.67 -2.02
C TYR A 77 2.56 -9.96 -1.22
N TYR A 78 1.48 -10.66 -0.87
CA TYR A 78 1.54 -11.93 -0.17
C TYR A 78 2.19 -13.01 -1.04
N GLN A 79 1.76 -13.11 -2.30
CA GLN A 79 2.36 -14.05 -3.27
C GLN A 79 3.85 -13.77 -3.48
N GLN A 80 4.26 -12.49 -3.53
CA GLN A 80 5.68 -12.14 -3.63
C GLN A 80 6.45 -12.51 -2.36
N ALA A 81 5.89 -12.24 -1.17
CA ALA A 81 6.51 -12.61 0.09
C ALA A 81 6.70 -14.13 0.21
N GLU A 82 5.69 -14.92 -0.17
CA GLU A 82 5.76 -16.39 -0.20
C GLU A 82 6.90 -16.88 -1.11
N ARG A 83 6.99 -16.34 -2.33
CA ARG A 83 8.08 -16.68 -3.27
C ARG A 83 9.46 -16.37 -2.72
N GLU A 84 9.64 -15.22 -2.08
CA GLU A 84 10.93 -14.84 -1.50
C GLU A 84 11.30 -15.71 -0.29
N LEU A 85 10.35 -15.98 0.61
CA LEU A 85 10.57 -16.85 1.77
C LEU A 85 10.91 -18.28 1.34
N GLU A 86 10.27 -18.79 0.29
CA GLU A 86 10.59 -20.10 -0.27
C GLU A 86 12.01 -20.13 -0.87
N ALA A 87 12.39 -19.10 -1.60
CA ALA A 87 13.75 -18.98 -2.16
C ALA A 87 14.82 -18.93 -1.06
N GLU A 88 14.60 -18.15 0.01
CA GLU A 88 15.47 -18.08 1.18
C GLU A 88 15.59 -19.45 1.87
N ARG A 89 14.49 -20.18 2.03
CA ARG A 89 14.47 -21.54 2.61
C ARG A 89 15.30 -22.51 1.77
N LEU A 90 15.17 -22.47 0.44
CA LEU A 90 15.90 -23.36 -0.47
C LEU A 90 17.40 -23.06 -0.46
N GLN A 91 17.80 -21.78 -0.47
CA GLN A 91 19.20 -21.36 -0.35
C GLN A 91 19.83 -21.85 0.96
N ASN A 92 19.12 -21.68 2.08
CA ASN A 92 19.59 -22.14 3.39
C ASN A 92 19.69 -23.67 3.49
N SER A 93 18.87 -24.42 2.74
CA SER A 93 18.91 -25.90 2.73
C SER A 93 19.98 -26.49 1.81
N SER A 94 20.59 -25.67 0.96
CA SER A 94 21.64 -26.06 -0.01
C SER A 94 23.05 -25.61 0.39
N SER A 95 23.17 -24.97 1.56
CA SER A 95 24.42 -24.58 2.21
C SER A 95 24.70 -25.51 3.39
#